data_AF-A0A9E4V498-F1
#
_entry.id   AF-A0A9E4V498-F1
#
_cell.length_a   1.000
_cell.length_b   1.000
_cell.length_c   1.000
_cell.angle_alpha   90.00
_cell.angle_beta   90.00
_cell.angle_gamma   90.00
#
_symmetry.space_group_name_H-M   'P 1'
#
loop_
_entity.id
_entity.type
_entity.pdbx_description
1 polymer ?
#
loop_
_entity_poly.entity_id
_entity_poly.type
_entity_poly.pdbx_seq_one_letter_code
_entity_poly.pdbx_strand_id
1 'polypeptide(L)'
;MAVSGTIKVTAAGTAVQAASKGNARSLVFKARNDNTGACYLGGSDVSATDGMSLVPGESIQLELANAISTSQFWADAANNDDQIDFIGSE
;
A
#
# COMPACT_ATOMS: atom_id res chain seq x y z
N MET A 1 -12.03 -10.24 -11.49
CA MET A 1 -10.70 -10.89 -11.52
C MET A 1 -9.93 -10.47 -10.28
N ALA A 2 -9.14 -11.33 -9.65
CA ALA A 2 -8.34 -10.95 -8.49
C ALA A 2 -6.94 -10.49 -8.92
N VAL A 3 -6.43 -9.43 -8.31
CA VAL A 3 -5.09 -8.87 -8.52
C VAL A 3 -4.36 -8.82 -7.19
N SER A 4 -3.04 -8.98 -7.21
CA SER A 4 -2.21 -8.86 -6.01
C SER A 4 -0.85 -8.26 -6.35
N GLY A 5 -0.19 -7.74 -5.33
CA GLY A 5 1.14 -7.18 -5.47
C GLY A 5 1.73 -6.74 -4.14
N THR A 6 2.94 -6.19 -4.23
CA THR A 6 3.69 -5.66 -3.10
C THR A 6 4.18 -4.28 -3.47
N ILE A 7 4.09 -3.34 -2.52
CA ILE A 7 4.75 -2.05 -2.56
C ILE A 7 5.94 -2.13 -1.62
N LYS A 8 7.16 -2.02 -2.15
CA LYS A 8 8.40 -2.05 -1.38
C LYS A 8 9.01 -0.67 -1.32
N VAL A 9 9.10 -0.09 -0.13
CA VAL A 9 9.74 1.20 0.10
C VAL A 9 11.23 0.95 0.31
N THR A 10 12.02 1.08 -0.76
CA THR A 10 13.46 0.76 -0.70
C THR A 10 14.23 1.78 0.14
N ALA A 11 13.81 3.04 0.13
CA ALA A 11 14.36 4.11 0.95
C ALA A 11 13.24 4.77 1.77
N ALA A 12 13.41 4.85 3.08
CA ALA A 12 12.48 5.49 4.00
C ALA A 12 12.21 6.95 3.62
N GLY A 13 10.97 7.41 3.83
CA GLY A 13 10.56 8.77 3.47
C GLY A 13 10.46 9.00 1.96
N THR A 14 10.27 7.93 1.18
CA THR A 14 10.08 7.99 -0.28
C THR A 14 8.77 7.32 -0.64
N ALA A 15 7.85 8.08 -1.23
CA ALA A 15 6.62 7.54 -1.78
C ALA A 15 6.90 6.61 -2.96
N VAL A 16 6.42 5.37 -2.88
CA VAL A 16 6.54 4.34 -3.92
C VAL A 16 5.16 3.95 -4.43
N GLN A 17 4.98 4.00 -5.74
CA GLN A 17 3.73 3.62 -6.40
C GLN A 17 3.56 2.10 -6.44
N ALA A 18 2.33 1.63 -6.27
CA ALA A 18 1.98 0.24 -6.56
C ALA A 18 2.06 -0.07 -8.06
N ALA A 19 2.47 -1.30 -8.40
CA ALA A 19 2.47 -1.75 -9.78
C ALA A 19 1.05 -1.79 -10.36
N SER A 20 0.88 -1.34 -11.61
CA SER A 20 -0.39 -1.48 -12.35
C SER A 20 -0.65 -2.94 -12.69
N LYS A 21 -1.52 -3.60 -11.91
CA LYS A 21 -1.93 -5.01 -12.09
C LYS A 21 -3.36 -5.16 -12.63
N GLY A 22 -4.05 -4.05 -12.85
CA GLY A 22 -5.46 -4.00 -13.24
C GLY A 22 -6.26 -3.07 -12.33
N ASN A 23 -7.57 -3.03 -12.56
CA ASN A 23 -8.50 -2.26 -11.76
C ASN A 23 -9.07 -3.12 -10.63
N ALA A 24 -9.20 -2.54 -9.44
CA ALA A 24 -9.81 -3.19 -8.28
C ALA A 24 -10.77 -2.22 -7.59
N ARG A 25 -11.89 -2.77 -7.10
CA ARG A 25 -12.91 -2.03 -6.34
C ARG A 25 -12.81 -2.32 -4.84
N SER A 26 -12.61 -3.58 -4.47
CA SER A 26 -12.33 -4.00 -3.10
C SER A 26 -10.86 -4.35 -2.98
N LEU A 27 -10.16 -3.76 -2.01
CA LEU A 27 -8.74 -4.01 -1.76
C LEU A 27 -8.48 -4.25 -0.28
N VAL A 28 -7.60 -5.18 0.01
CA VAL A 28 -7.01 -5.38 1.34
C VAL A 28 -5.52 -5.10 1.24
N PHE A 29 -5.02 -4.25 2.12
CA PHE A 29 -3.62 -3.93 2.27
C PHE A 29 -3.15 -4.46 3.62
N LYS A 30 -1.95 -5.05 3.66
CA LYS A 30 -1.34 -5.55 4.88
C LYS A 30 0.12 -5.10 4.94
N ALA A 31 0.49 -4.41 6.01
CA ALA A 31 1.88 -4.20 6.35
C ALA A 31 2.49 -5.54 6.76
N ARG A 32 3.63 -5.92 6.18
CA ARG A 32 4.23 -7.21 6.49
C ARG A 32 4.65 -7.29 7.96
N ASN A 33 4.61 -8.51 8.49
CA ASN A 33 4.97 -8.78 9.88
C ASN A 33 6.48 -8.60 10.15
N ASP A 34 7.32 -8.67 9.12
CA ASP A 34 8.77 -8.48 9.19
C ASP A 34 9.22 -7.03 8.96
N ASN A 35 8.28 -6.10 8.75
CA ASN A 35 8.59 -4.67 8.73
C ASN A 35 9.13 -4.22 10.09
N THR A 36 10.06 -3.28 10.06
CA THR A 36 10.73 -2.76 11.26
C THR A 36 10.13 -1.44 11.74
N GLY A 37 9.40 -0.73 10.88
CA GLY A 37 8.71 0.51 11.18
C GLY A 37 7.25 0.50 10.74
N ALA A 38 6.60 1.65 10.90
CA ALA A 38 5.27 1.87 10.34
C ALA A 38 5.37 2.15 8.83
N CYS A 39 4.40 1.64 8.08
CA CYS A 39 4.18 1.98 6.69
C CYS A 39 2.97 2.92 6.57
N TYR A 40 2.94 3.72 5.51
CA TYR A 40 1.91 4.71 5.26
C TYR A 40 1.32 4.45 3.89
N LEU A 41 0.01 4.22 3.83
CA LEU A 41 -0.71 3.98 2.59
C LEU A 41 -1.49 5.24 2.18
N GLY A 42 -1.47 5.59 0.90
CA GLY A 42 -2.20 6.75 0.39
C GLY A 42 -2.18 6.89 -1.12
N GLY A 43 -2.43 8.12 -1.59
CA GLY A 43 -2.26 8.54 -2.98
C GLY A 43 -0.83 9.00 -3.24
N SER A 44 -0.59 9.66 -4.38
CA SER A 44 0.75 10.16 -4.75
C SER A 44 1.33 11.21 -3.79
N ASP A 45 0.52 11.73 -2.88
CA ASP A 45 0.84 12.68 -1.82
C ASP A 45 1.26 12.02 -0.50
N VAL A 46 1.25 10.68 -0.41
CA VAL A 46 1.64 9.94 0.79
C VAL A 46 3.08 10.24 1.20
N SER A 47 3.32 10.35 2.50
CA SER A 47 4.64 10.49 3.11
C SER A 47 4.71 9.73 4.43
N ALA A 48 5.92 9.56 4.97
CA ALA A 48 6.14 8.98 6.31
C ALA A 48 5.51 9.80 7.47
N THR A 49 4.85 10.92 7.18
CA THR A 49 4.13 11.76 8.16
C THR A 49 2.68 12.04 7.79
N ASP A 50 2.27 11.72 6.56
CA ASP A 50 0.93 11.99 6.04
C ASP A 50 0.44 10.82 5.18
N GLY A 51 -0.63 10.19 5.62
CA GLY A 51 -1.13 8.94 5.07
C GLY A 51 -1.69 8.03 6.14
N MET A 52 -2.26 6.91 5.70
CA MET A 52 -2.81 5.91 6.60
C MET A 52 -1.71 5.02 7.15
N SER A 53 -1.37 5.23 8.42
CA SER A 53 -0.35 4.43 9.13
C SER A 53 -0.83 3.01 9.38
N LEU A 54 0.04 2.04 9.06
CA LEU A 54 -0.12 0.62 9.30
C LEU A 54 1.11 0.11 10.05
N VAL A 55 0.93 -0.43 11.25
CA VAL A 55 2.04 -1.08 11.98
C VAL A 55 2.30 -2.48 11.44
N PRO A 56 3.49 -3.09 11.67
CA PRO A 56 3.79 -4.43 11.17
C PRO A 56 2.71 -5.45 11.53
N GLY A 57 2.17 -6.12 10.52
CA GLY A 57 1.10 -7.10 10.65
C GLY A 57 -0.33 -6.54 10.63
N GLU A 58 -0.50 -5.22 10.72
CA GLU A 58 -1.80 -4.57 10.57
C GLU A 58 -2.29 -4.64 9.12
N SER A 59 -3.61 -4.68 8.95
CA SER A 59 -4.25 -4.67 7.64
C SER A 59 -5.46 -3.78 7.63
N ILE A 60 -5.69 -3.13 6.49
CA ILE A 60 -6.92 -2.39 6.23
C ILE A 60 -7.60 -2.90 4.97
N GLN A 61 -8.93 -2.85 4.96
CA GLN A 61 -9.75 -3.07 3.79
C GLN A 61 -10.40 -1.77 3.34
N LEU A 62 -10.41 -1.54 2.02
CA LEU A 62 -11.00 -0.40 1.36
C LEU A 62 -11.97 -0.90 0.29
N GLU A 63 -13.14 -0.28 0.20
CA GLU A 63 -14.10 -0.51 -0.87
C GLU A 63 -14.43 0.80 -1.57
N LEU A 64 -14.22 0.83 -2.88
CA LEU A 64 -14.37 2.01 -3.71
C LEU A 64 -15.74 2.02 -4.39
N ALA A 65 -16.21 3.23 -4.73
CA ALA A 65 -17.43 3.39 -5.53
C ALA A 65 -17.27 2.79 -6.94
N ASN A 66 -16.10 2.96 -7.54
CA ASN A 66 -15.74 2.43 -8.85
C ASN A 66 -14.38 1.73 -8.78
N ALA A 67 -14.17 0.72 -9.62
CA ALA A 67 -12.87 0.08 -9.74
C ALA A 67 -11.85 1.08 -10.33
N ILE A 68 -10.70 1.23 -9.67
CA ILE A 68 -9.60 2.09 -10.14
C ILE A 68 -8.35 1.25 -10.31
N SER A 69 -7.40 1.73 -11.13
CA SER A 69 -6.11 1.08 -11.28
C SER A 69 -5.41 0.96 -9.94
N THR A 70 -4.86 -0.22 -9.66
CA THR A 70 -3.96 -0.47 -8.52
C THR A 70 -2.79 0.53 -8.45
N SER A 71 -2.38 1.12 -9.57
CA SER A 71 -1.35 2.18 -9.59
C SER A 71 -1.78 3.52 -8.98
N GLN A 72 -3.04 3.69 -8.60
CA GLN A 72 -3.49 4.88 -7.86
C GLN A 72 -3.02 4.86 -6.40
N PHE A 73 -2.62 3.69 -5.89
CA PHE A 73 -2.12 3.55 -4.53
C PHE A 73 -0.61 3.70 -4.47
N TRP A 74 -0.16 4.35 -3.41
CA TRP A 74 1.25 4.56 -3.10
C TRP A 74 1.47 4.22 -1.63
N ALA A 75 2.72 3.89 -1.29
CA ALA A 75 3.14 3.73 0.08
C ALA A 75 4.45 4.45 0.35
N ASP A 76 4.59 4.97 1.56
CA ASP A 76 5.85 5.37 2.17
C ASP A 76 6.09 4.54 3.44
N ALA A 77 7.29 4.56 3.99
CA ALA A 77 7.65 3.87 5.21
C ALA A 77 8.65 4.66 6.05
N ALA A 78 8.60 4.45 7.37
CA ALA A 78 9.55 5.02 8.31
C ALA A 78 10.95 4.38 8.19
N ASN A 79 11.03 3.14 7.68
CA ASN A 79 12.25 2.35 7.59
C ASN A 79 12.48 1.84 6.16
N ASN A 80 13.75 1.59 5.82
CA ASN A 80 14.12 1.02 4.52
C ASN A 80 13.64 -0.42 4.41
N ASP A 81 13.30 -0.82 3.18
CA ASP A 81 12.87 -2.17 2.80
C ASP A 81 11.55 -2.66 3.41
N ASP A 82 10.85 -1.80 4.16
CA ASP A 82 9.49 -2.05 4.64
C ASP A 82 8.49 -2.16 3.47
N GLN A 83 7.49 -3.03 3.66
CA GLN A 83 6.63 -3.51 2.58
C GLN A 83 5.15 -3.56 2.96
N ILE A 84 4.30 -3.22 2.00
CA ILE A 84 2.85 -3.47 2.07
C ILE A 84 2.47 -4.44 0.96
N ASP A 85 1.85 -5.55 1.33
CA ASP A 85 1.20 -6.45 0.38
C ASP A 85 -0.26 -6.07 0.18
N PHE A 86 -0.77 -6.28 -1.03
CA PHE A 86 -2.17 -6.05 -1.33
C PHE A 86 -2.79 -7.16 -2.16
N ILE A 87 -4.09 -7.36 -1.98
CA ILE A 87 -4.96 -8.14 -2.84
C ILE A 87 -6.21 -7.32 -3.13
N GLY A 88 -6.70 -7.38 -4.36
CA GLY A 88 -7.92 -6.69 -4.75
C GLY A 88 -8.74 -7.46 -5.76
N SER A 89 -10.01 -7.11 -5.86
CA SER A 89 -10.94 -7.63 -6.86
C SER A 89 -11.83 -6.51 -7.39
N GLU A 90 -12.21 -6.64 -8.66
CA GLU A 90 -13.29 -5.87 -9.27
C GLU A 90 -14.66 -6.33 -8.78
#